data_AF-A0A8H7NLU3-F1
#
_entry.id   AF-A0A8H7NLU3-F1
#
_cell.length_a   1.000
_cell.length_b   1.000
_cell.length_c   1.000
_cell.angle_alpha   90.00
_cell.angle_beta   90.00
_cell.angle_gamma   90.00
#
_symmetry.space_group_name_H-M   'P 1'
#
loop_
_entity.id
_entity.type
_entity.pdbx_description
1 polymer ?
#
loop_
_entity_poly.entity_id
_entity_poly.type
_entity_poly.pdbx_seq_one_letter_code
_entity_poly.pdbx_strand_id
1 'polypeptide(L)'
;MASDLHRNVVQAAVPVPPTPPEPEDFHSDCSGPPTYWADWAEADEPVICTDDEDDRSSVISRDDPDLFPCPLSNAELQCLFYPLRMPSAGWRYLLEFGQEVKRLCSYVETHPDFSMRAIEYLRGPHDTGIRQSVIIRHYIKKRWERLGVWNHLWGIPGRLNSGMIDHTDFWWWDWERMYSIRDPDHPLRRMLRLRQGLRQGQAGPVPPHGTLASDASTREAEAFLLSRPFFMLRLEESEELQRMERSAEESWDEVKIVRERWYERNDWKEEWNDLDGEGNCLPGWTWPHENPESEVPPTRNSIQWRILSLLLPKPMLWRKLTDTSPIWPVWMR
;
A
#
# COMPACT_ATOMS: atom_id res chain seq x y z
N MET A 1 -38.36 -58.71 27.90
CA MET A 1 -37.59 -58.40 29.13
C MET A 1 -36.39 -57.59 28.68
N ALA A 2 -36.55 -56.26 28.57
CA ALA A 2 -36.15 -55.26 29.60
C ALA A 2 -34.61 -55.14 29.65
N SER A 3 -33.97 -53.99 29.47
CA SER A 3 -34.39 -52.62 29.80
C SER A 3 -33.73 -51.55 28.92
N ASP A 4 -34.50 -50.50 28.72
CA ASP A 4 -34.13 -49.18 28.24
C ASP A 4 -33.09 -48.47 29.13
N LEU A 5 -32.15 -47.78 28.49
CA LEU A 5 -31.23 -46.83 29.12
C LEU A 5 -31.51 -45.45 28.54
N HIS A 6 -32.53 -44.79 29.08
CA HIS A 6 -32.79 -43.37 28.86
C HIS A 6 -31.80 -42.53 29.66
N ARG A 7 -31.01 -41.73 28.95
CA ARG A 7 -30.02 -40.80 29.50
C ARG A 7 -30.72 -39.46 29.76
N ASN A 8 -30.98 -39.17 31.04
CA ASN A 8 -31.45 -37.86 31.48
C ASN A 8 -30.37 -36.81 31.28
N VAL A 9 -30.57 -35.90 30.32
CA VAL A 9 -29.77 -34.68 30.17
C VAL A 9 -30.51 -33.58 30.95
N VAL A 10 -30.00 -33.27 32.14
CA VAL A 10 -30.42 -32.09 32.91
C VAL A 10 -29.79 -30.87 32.25
N GLN A 11 -30.58 -30.06 31.56
CA GLN A 11 -30.17 -28.73 31.11
C GLN A 11 -30.05 -27.82 32.35
N ALA A 12 -28.82 -27.54 32.75
CA ALA A 12 -28.55 -26.47 33.71
C ALA A 12 -28.79 -25.12 33.03
N ALA A 13 -29.67 -24.30 33.61
CA ALA A 13 -29.93 -22.95 33.15
C ALA A 13 -28.64 -22.11 33.25
N VAL A 14 -28.17 -21.62 32.10
CA VAL A 14 -27.06 -20.68 32.02
C VAL A 14 -27.58 -19.31 32.49
N PRO A 15 -26.97 -18.67 33.49
CA PRO A 15 -27.38 -17.34 33.94
C PRO A 15 -27.16 -16.32 32.82
N VAL A 16 -28.22 -15.55 32.53
CA VAL A 16 -28.19 -14.43 31.59
C VAL A 16 -27.26 -13.35 32.17
N PRO A 17 -26.22 -12.90 31.44
CA PRO A 17 -25.38 -11.81 31.90
C PRO A 17 -26.19 -10.51 32.00
N PRO A 18 -25.90 -9.64 32.98
CA PRO A 18 -26.59 -8.37 33.13
C PRO A 18 -26.38 -7.49 31.89
N THR A 19 -27.47 -6.87 31.45
CA THR A 19 -27.48 -5.88 30.36
C THR A 19 -26.48 -4.77 30.68
N PRO A 20 -25.56 -4.42 29.76
CA PRO A 20 -24.65 -3.31 29.97
C PRO A 20 -25.44 -2.00 30.11
N PRO A 21 -24.97 -1.05 30.94
CA PRO A 21 -25.61 0.25 31.09
C PRO A 21 -25.60 0.99 29.74
N GLU A 22 -26.71 1.68 29.45
CA GLU A 22 -26.82 2.57 28.30
C GLU A 22 -25.68 3.59 28.32
N PRO A 23 -25.01 3.84 27.19
CA PRO A 23 -23.93 4.81 27.13
C PRO A 23 -24.49 6.20 27.41
N GLU A 24 -23.97 6.84 28.46
CA GLU A 24 -24.22 8.25 28.75
C GLU A 24 -23.74 9.11 27.58
N ASP A 25 -24.61 10.03 27.15
CA ASP A 25 -24.36 11.00 26.08
C ASP A 25 -23.14 11.88 26.41
N PHE A 26 -21.97 11.44 25.96
CA PHE A 26 -20.78 12.28 25.90
C PHE A 26 -20.97 13.31 24.79
N HIS A 27 -21.39 14.51 25.17
CA HIS A 27 -21.23 15.71 24.36
C HIS A 27 -19.73 15.97 24.16
N SER A 28 -19.19 15.41 23.08
CA SER A 28 -17.84 15.69 22.60
C SER A 28 -17.87 17.05 21.90
N ASP A 29 -17.30 18.06 22.56
CA ASP A 29 -16.91 19.33 21.95
C ASP A 29 -15.76 19.08 20.95
N CYS A 30 -16.10 18.46 19.81
CA CYS A 30 -15.23 18.35 18.66
C CYS A 30 -15.15 19.72 17.99
N SER A 31 -14.05 20.41 18.29
CA SER A 31 -13.48 21.46 17.44
C SER A 31 -13.59 21.00 15.98
N GLY A 32 -14.38 21.70 15.17
CA GLY A 32 -14.69 21.29 13.80
C GLY A 32 -13.43 21.13 12.93
N PRO A 33 -13.47 20.27 11.90
CA PRO A 33 -12.37 20.11 10.95
C PRO A 33 -12.04 21.46 10.29
N PRO A 34 -10.78 21.68 9.86
CA PRO A 34 -10.36 22.92 9.20
C PRO A 34 -11.31 23.29 8.05
N THR A 35 -11.80 24.53 8.07
CA THR A 35 -12.85 25.06 7.17
C THR A 35 -12.47 25.13 5.69
N TYR A 36 -11.26 24.71 5.30
CA TYR A 36 -10.84 24.72 3.89
C TYR A 36 -11.67 23.77 3.00
N TRP A 37 -12.43 22.84 3.58
CA TRP A 37 -13.22 21.85 2.83
C TRP A 37 -14.69 22.23 2.60
N ALA A 38 -15.22 23.28 3.24
CA ALA A 38 -16.65 23.61 3.20
C ALA A 38 -17.09 24.41 1.96
N ASP A 39 -16.17 25.14 1.31
CA ASP A 39 -16.50 26.06 0.20
C ASP A 39 -16.52 25.40 -1.20
N TRP A 40 -16.39 24.07 -1.31
CA TRP A 40 -16.15 23.39 -2.60
C TRP A 40 -17.36 22.62 -3.17
N ALA A 41 -18.55 22.79 -2.59
CA ALA A 41 -19.75 22.04 -2.96
C ALA A 41 -20.51 22.58 -4.19
N GLU A 42 -20.06 23.67 -4.82
CA GLU A 42 -20.76 24.35 -5.93
C GLU A 42 -19.97 24.32 -7.27
N ALA A 43 -19.42 23.16 -7.66
CA ALA A 43 -18.82 23.01 -8.99
C ALA A 43 -19.83 22.35 -9.96
N ASP A 44 -20.08 23.05 -11.08
CA ASP A 44 -21.03 22.71 -12.15
C ASP A 44 -21.01 21.24 -12.60
N GLU A 45 -22.19 20.72 -12.95
CA GLU A 45 -22.36 19.34 -13.41
C GLU A 45 -21.49 19.03 -14.64
N PRO A 46 -20.88 17.83 -14.71
CA PRO A 46 -20.03 17.47 -15.83
C PRO A 46 -20.85 17.32 -17.11
N VAL A 47 -20.47 18.08 -18.13
CA VAL A 47 -20.92 17.90 -19.52
C VAL A 47 -20.60 16.46 -19.93
N ILE A 48 -21.64 15.67 -20.15
CA ILE A 48 -21.54 14.33 -20.74
C ILE A 48 -21.06 14.56 -22.18
N CYS A 49 -19.86 14.08 -22.51
CA CYS A 49 -19.35 14.08 -23.87
C CYS A 49 -20.31 13.26 -24.74
N THR A 50 -21.14 13.94 -25.53
CA THR A 50 -21.84 13.34 -26.66
C THR A 50 -20.83 13.14 -27.77
N ASP A 51 -20.83 11.94 -28.36
CA ASP A 51 -19.94 11.53 -29.44
C ASP A 51 -20.27 12.29 -30.75
N ASP A 52 -19.97 13.59 -30.79
CA ASP A 52 -19.94 14.37 -32.03
C ASP A 52 -18.62 14.09 -32.74
N GLU A 53 -18.62 13.05 -33.59
CA GLU A 53 -17.44 12.54 -34.30
C GLU A 53 -16.94 13.42 -35.48
N ASP A 54 -17.55 14.57 -35.78
CA ASP A 54 -17.42 15.19 -37.11
C ASP A 54 -16.43 16.38 -37.23
N ASP A 55 -15.64 16.75 -36.20
CA ASP A 55 -14.75 17.94 -36.29
C ASP A 55 -13.37 17.80 -35.62
N ARG A 56 -12.75 16.61 -35.68
CA ARG A 56 -11.43 16.35 -35.06
C ARG A 56 -10.20 16.61 -35.95
N SER A 57 -10.35 17.30 -37.08
CA SER A 57 -9.24 17.47 -38.05
C SER A 57 -8.65 18.89 -38.13
N SER A 58 -8.84 19.73 -37.10
CA SER A 58 -7.91 20.83 -36.89
C SER A 58 -6.57 20.24 -36.44
N VAL A 59 -5.73 19.90 -37.41
CA VAL A 59 -4.36 19.43 -37.22
C VAL A 59 -3.63 20.52 -36.44
N ILE A 60 -3.56 20.36 -35.13
CA ILE A 60 -2.68 21.14 -34.27
C ILE A 60 -1.28 20.94 -34.86
N SER A 61 -0.66 22.04 -35.27
CA SER A 61 0.67 22.02 -35.88
C SER A 61 1.61 21.27 -34.96
N ARG A 62 2.30 20.26 -35.52
CA ARG A 62 3.21 19.33 -34.84
C ARG A 62 4.38 20.02 -34.10
N ASP A 63 4.56 21.33 -34.34
CA ASP A 63 5.70 22.13 -33.89
C ASP A 63 5.32 23.21 -32.86
N ASP A 64 4.26 23.02 -32.07
CA ASP A 64 3.97 23.92 -30.94
C ASP A 64 4.59 23.37 -29.63
N PRO A 65 5.85 23.72 -29.31
CA PRO A 65 6.54 23.24 -28.11
C PRO A 65 5.84 23.69 -26.81
N ASP A 66 4.92 24.64 -26.87
CA ASP A 66 4.24 25.18 -25.70
C ASP A 66 3.07 24.29 -25.22
N LEU A 67 2.66 23.28 -26.01
CA LEU A 67 1.55 22.39 -25.65
C LEU A 67 1.90 21.36 -24.58
N PHE A 68 3.15 20.91 -24.51
CA PHE A 68 3.57 19.90 -23.55
C PHE A 68 3.49 20.37 -22.09
N PRO A 69 3.99 21.58 -21.72
CA PRO A 69 3.87 22.07 -20.35
C PRO A 69 2.45 22.51 -19.96
N CYS A 70 1.50 22.54 -20.89
CA CYS A 70 0.13 22.96 -20.60
C CYS A 70 -0.60 21.95 -19.70
N PRO A 71 -1.51 22.42 -18.83
CA PRO A 71 -2.35 21.55 -18.03
C PRO A 71 -3.14 20.55 -18.87
N LEU A 72 -3.49 19.41 -18.26
CA LEU A 72 -4.42 18.45 -18.88
C LEU A 72 -5.82 19.08 -18.99
N SER A 73 -6.46 18.87 -20.14
CA SER A 73 -7.87 19.18 -20.36
C SER A 73 -8.76 18.25 -19.53
N ASN A 74 -10.02 18.63 -19.35
CA ASN A 74 -10.98 17.77 -18.63
C ASN A 74 -11.15 16.40 -19.29
N ALA A 75 -11.14 16.35 -20.62
CA ALA A 75 -11.25 15.10 -21.38
C ALA A 75 -10.05 14.19 -21.11
N GLU A 76 -8.83 14.73 -21.20
CA GLU A 76 -7.60 13.99 -20.88
C GLU A 76 -7.58 13.51 -19.42
N LEU A 77 -8.02 14.33 -18.46
CA LEU A 77 -8.13 13.92 -17.06
C LEU A 77 -9.13 12.76 -16.88
N GLN A 78 -10.22 12.70 -17.66
CA GLN A 78 -11.14 11.56 -17.62
C GLN A 78 -10.50 10.27 -18.17
N CYS A 79 -9.60 10.36 -19.15
CA CYS A 79 -8.86 9.20 -19.65
C CYS A 79 -7.99 8.54 -18.57
N LEU A 80 -7.53 9.31 -17.58
CA LEU A 80 -6.72 8.79 -16.47
C LEU A 80 -7.50 7.87 -15.52
N PHE A 81 -8.84 7.85 -15.59
CA PHE A 81 -9.64 7.07 -14.65
C PHE A 81 -9.38 5.56 -14.73
N TYR A 82 -9.22 5.04 -15.95
CA TYR A 82 -8.95 3.62 -16.17
C TYR A 82 -7.55 3.20 -15.69
N PRO A 83 -6.45 3.86 -16.09
CA PRO A 83 -5.11 3.51 -15.62
C PRO A 83 -4.93 3.76 -14.12
N LEU A 84 -5.70 4.66 -13.50
CA LEU A 84 -5.64 4.95 -12.06
C LEU A 84 -6.64 4.18 -11.21
N ARG A 85 -7.33 3.18 -11.78
CA ARG A 85 -8.23 2.32 -10.99
C ARG A 85 -7.52 1.92 -9.70
N MET A 86 -8.16 2.28 -8.58
CA MET A 86 -7.59 2.13 -7.23
C MET A 86 -6.96 0.75 -7.12
N PRO A 87 -5.67 0.66 -6.76
CA PRO A 87 -5.05 -0.64 -6.63
C PRO A 87 -5.81 -1.40 -5.53
N SER A 88 -6.35 -2.56 -5.90
CA SER A 88 -6.97 -3.44 -4.92
C SER A 88 -5.92 -3.83 -3.88
N ALA A 89 -6.37 -4.11 -2.66
CA ALA A 89 -5.48 -4.57 -1.61
C ALA A 89 -4.71 -5.82 -2.04
N GLY A 90 -5.37 -6.72 -2.78
CA GLY A 90 -4.73 -7.89 -3.38
C GLY A 90 -3.55 -7.57 -4.29
N TRP A 91 -3.76 -6.66 -5.24
CA TRP A 91 -2.72 -6.25 -6.18
C TRP A 91 -1.53 -5.61 -5.45
N ARG A 92 -1.79 -4.69 -4.52
CA ARG A 92 -0.74 -4.06 -3.73
C ARG A 92 0.03 -5.07 -2.87
N TYR A 93 -0.67 -6.04 -2.28
CA TYR A 93 -0.05 -7.13 -1.54
C TYR A 93 0.89 -7.95 -2.42
N LEU A 94 0.48 -8.30 -3.64
CA LEU A 94 1.30 -9.11 -4.55
C LEU A 94 2.58 -8.37 -4.97
N LEU A 95 2.51 -7.07 -5.23
CA LEU A 95 3.69 -6.26 -5.53
C LEU A 95 4.68 -6.25 -4.36
N GLU A 96 4.19 -6.00 -3.15
CA GLU A 96 5.05 -6.06 -1.95
C GLU A 96 5.56 -7.47 -1.67
N PHE A 97 4.75 -8.50 -1.92
CA PHE A 97 5.17 -9.89 -1.77
C PHE A 97 6.34 -10.20 -2.70
N GLY A 98 6.24 -9.83 -3.98
CA GLY A 98 7.35 -9.95 -4.93
C GLY A 98 8.58 -9.19 -4.46
N GLN A 99 8.41 -7.97 -3.94
CA GLN A 99 9.49 -7.17 -3.39
C GLN A 99 10.20 -7.88 -2.22
N GLU A 100 9.44 -8.45 -1.29
CA GLU A 100 9.98 -9.17 -0.14
C GLU A 100 10.62 -10.52 -0.54
N VAL A 101 10.12 -11.20 -1.57
CA VAL A 101 10.78 -12.39 -2.15
C VAL A 101 12.18 -12.01 -2.61
N LYS A 102 12.30 -10.94 -3.40
CA LYS A 102 13.59 -10.49 -3.94
C LYS A 102 14.55 -10.04 -2.85
N ARG A 103 14.07 -9.29 -1.85
CA ARG A 103 14.86 -8.93 -0.65
C ARG A 103 15.39 -10.17 0.08
N LEU A 104 14.55 -11.19 0.24
CA LEU A 104 14.95 -12.44 0.88
C LEU A 104 15.97 -13.21 0.05
N CYS A 105 15.79 -13.33 -1.26
CA CYS A 105 16.73 -14.00 -2.16
C CYS A 105 18.09 -13.28 -2.18
N SER A 106 18.10 -11.97 -2.40
CA SER A 106 19.32 -11.14 -2.36
C SER A 106 20.03 -11.24 -1.01
N TYR A 107 19.27 -11.30 0.08
CA TYR A 107 19.85 -11.50 1.41
C TYR A 107 20.56 -12.86 1.53
N VAL A 108 19.95 -13.95 1.07
CA VAL A 108 20.55 -15.29 1.06
C VAL A 108 21.82 -15.33 0.20
N GLU A 109 21.78 -14.73 -0.99
CA GLU A 109 22.91 -14.70 -1.93
C GLU A 109 24.11 -13.91 -1.37
N THR A 110 23.85 -12.78 -0.71
CA THR A 110 24.90 -11.91 -0.17
C THR A 110 25.48 -12.36 1.17
N HIS A 111 24.91 -13.39 1.80
CA HIS A 111 25.40 -13.93 3.07
C HIS A 111 25.64 -15.43 2.95
N PRO A 112 26.76 -15.87 2.38
CA PRO A 112 27.07 -17.30 2.25
C PRO A 112 27.19 -18.02 3.60
N ASP A 113 27.46 -17.28 4.69
CA ASP A 113 27.41 -17.80 6.07
C ASP A 113 25.99 -18.18 6.52
N PHE A 114 24.98 -17.76 5.76
CA PHE A 114 23.61 -18.20 5.92
C PHE A 114 23.52 -19.68 5.56
N SER A 115 23.54 -20.51 6.59
CA SER A 115 23.70 -21.96 6.46
C SER A 115 22.74 -22.56 5.42
N MET A 116 23.18 -23.60 4.70
CA MET A 116 22.32 -24.44 3.85
C MET A 116 21.00 -24.84 4.53
N ARG A 117 21.03 -25.06 5.86
CA ARG A 117 19.85 -25.36 6.67
C ARG A 117 18.79 -24.25 6.65
N ALA A 118 19.21 -22.99 6.56
CA ALA A 118 18.32 -21.84 6.47
C ALA A 118 17.58 -21.81 5.12
N ILE A 119 18.30 -22.11 4.03
CA ILE A 119 17.73 -22.22 2.69
C ILE A 119 16.74 -23.39 2.65
N GLU A 120 17.16 -24.57 3.13
CA GLU A 120 16.30 -25.75 3.29
C GLU A 120 15.08 -25.45 4.16
N TYR A 121 15.25 -24.68 5.23
CA TYR A 121 14.16 -24.26 6.09
C TYR A 121 13.15 -23.39 5.33
N LEU A 122 13.62 -22.39 4.57
CA LEU A 122 12.77 -21.48 3.80
C LEU A 122 12.00 -22.20 2.68
N ARG A 123 12.66 -23.15 2.00
CA ARG A 123 12.02 -24.04 1.01
C ARG A 123 10.94 -24.91 1.63
N GLY A 124 11.20 -25.40 2.85
CA GLY A 124 10.30 -26.27 3.57
C GLY A 124 10.25 -27.69 2.98
N PRO A 125 9.41 -28.57 3.57
CA PRO A 125 9.21 -29.90 3.02
C PRO A 125 8.62 -29.80 1.61
N HIS A 126 9.18 -30.57 0.68
CA HIS A 126 8.78 -30.65 -0.74
C HIS A 126 8.98 -29.37 -1.57
N ASP A 127 9.84 -28.44 -1.12
CA ASP A 127 10.20 -27.23 -1.88
C ASP A 127 8.97 -26.41 -2.31
N THR A 128 7.94 -26.39 -1.46
CA THR A 128 6.65 -25.76 -1.76
C THR A 128 6.67 -24.25 -1.62
N GLY A 129 7.73 -23.66 -1.06
CA GLY A 129 7.82 -22.22 -0.81
C GLY A 129 6.82 -21.69 0.23
N ILE A 130 6.05 -22.57 0.90
CA ILE A 130 5.00 -22.18 1.84
C ILE A 130 5.61 -21.43 3.04
N ARG A 131 6.76 -21.89 3.57
CA ARG A 131 7.40 -21.23 4.71
C ARG A 131 7.89 -19.83 4.37
N GLN A 132 8.54 -19.68 3.23
CA GLN A 132 8.90 -18.37 2.68
C GLN A 132 7.67 -17.46 2.58
N SER A 133 6.59 -17.96 1.98
CA SER A 133 5.33 -17.20 1.81
C SER A 133 4.72 -16.75 3.14
N VAL A 134 4.72 -17.63 4.16
CA VAL A 134 4.25 -17.30 5.52
C VAL A 134 5.11 -16.22 6.17
N ILE A 135 6.43 -16.30 6.03
CA ILE A 135 7.36 -15.30 6.58
C ILE A 135 7.14 -13.94 5.92
N ILE A 136 7.08 -13.90 4.59
CA ILE A 136 6.86 -12.66 3.83
C ILE A 136 5.51 -12.04 4.20
N ARG A 137 4.44 -12.84 4.18
CA ARG A 137 3.11 -12.40 4.59
C ARG A 137 3.12 -11.82 5.99
N HIS A 138 3.84 -12.46 6.93
CA HIS A 138 3.94 -11.97 8.29
C HIS A 138 4.51 -10.55 8.32
N TYR A 139 5.54 -10.24 7.51
CA TYR A 139 6.13 -8.90 7.45
C TYR A 139 5.16 -7.88 6.86
N ILE A 140 4.55 -8.20 5.72
CA ILE A 140 3.57 -7.34 5.08
C ILE A 140 2.40 -7.05 6.03
N LYS A 141 1.84 -8.10 6.65
CA LYS A 141 0.81 -8.00 7.68
C LYS A 141 1.22 -7.02 8.78
N LYS A 142 2.40 -7.18 9.39
CA LYS A 142 2.86 -6.27 10.46
C LYS A 142 2.99 -4.83 10.00
N ARG A 143 3.45 -4.61 8.76
CA ARG A 143 3.57 -3.27 8.17
C ARG A 143 2.18 -2.65 7.99
N TRP A 144 1.26 -3.39 7.36
CA TRP A 144 -0.09 -2.92 7.07
C TRP A 144 -0.95 -2.76 8.33
N GLU A 145 -0.75 -3.59 9.36
CA GLU A 145 -1.39 -3.43 10.68
C GLU A 145 -0.99 -2.10 11.34
N ARG A 146 0.29 -1.70 11.26
CA ARG A 146 0.75 -0.41 11.80
C ARG A 146 0.18 0.78 11.04
N LEU A 147 -0.10 0.60 9.75
CA LEU A 147 -0.70 1.62 8.89
C LEU A 147 -2.24 1.70 9.07
N GLY A 148 -2.85 0.74 9.77
CA GLY A 148 -4.30 0.64 9.93
C GLY A 148 -5.03 0.08 8.71
N VAL A 149 -4.32 -0.51 7.73
CA VAL A 149 -4.91 -0.96 6.46
C VAL A 149 -5.02 -2.48 6.31
N TRP A 150 -4.65 -3.23 7.34
CA TRP A 150 -4.71 -4.69 7.31
C TRP A 150 -6.12 -5.22 7.65
N ASN A 151 -6.69 -6.03 6.77
CA ASN A 151 -7.93 -6.77 7.04
C ASN A 151 -7.62 -8.16 7.62
N HIS A 152 -8.20 -8.46 8.79
CA HIS A 152 -8.01 -9.74 9.49
C HIS A 152 -8.65 -10.94 8.78
N LEU A 153 -9.56 -10.71 7.83
CA LEU A 153 -10.21 -11.76 7.03
C LEU A 153 -9.34 -12.28 5.89
N TRP A 154 -8.32 -11.53 5.47
CA TRP A 154 -7.43 -11.96 4.38
C TRP A 154 -6.60 -13.18 4.79
N GLY A 155 -6.70 -14.23 3.99
CA GLY A 155 -6.08 -15.52 4.20
C GLY A 155 -4.58 -15.57 3.89
N ILE A 156 -4.05 -16.77 3.65
CA ILE A 156 -2.65 -16.99 3.24
C ILE A 156 -2.66 -17.44 1.77
N PRO A 157 -2.24 -16.57 0.83
CA PRO A 157 -2.19 -16.93 -0.58
C PRO A 157 -1.30 -18.15 -0.83
N GLY A 158 -1.73 -19.02 -1.74
CA GLY A 158 -0.94 -20.18 -2.20
C GLY A 158 -0.87 -21.38 -1.25
N ARG A 159 -1.65 -21.42 -0.15
CA ARG A 159 -1.69 -22.62 0.72
C ARG A 159 -2.43 -23.79 0.07
N LEU A 160 -2.06 -25.01 0.44
CA LEU A 160 -2.83 -26.22 0.11
C LEU A 160 -4.25 -26.11 0.68
N ASN A 161 -5.27 -26.41 -0.12
CA ASN A 161 -6.68 -26.19 0.19
C ASN A 161 -7.05 -24.70 0.39
N SER A 162 -6.61 -23.84 -0.53
CA SER A 162 -6.97 -22.42 -0.54
C SER A 162 -8.49 -22.24 -0.67
N GLY A 163 -9.06 -21.41 0.20
CA GLY A 163 -10.45 -20.93 0.09
C GLY A 163 -10.51 -19.54 -0.53
N MET A 164 -11.73 -19.01 -0.75
CA MET A 164 -11.93 -17.66 -1.32
C MET A 164 -11.11 -16.56 -0.65
N ILE A 165 -10.99 -16.60 0.68
CA ILE A 165 -10.22 -15.61 1.45
C ILE A 165 -8.72 -15.64 1.18
N ASP A 166 -8.18 -16.70 0.59
CA ASP A 166 -6.77 -16.84 0.24
C ASP A 166 -6.45 -16.29 -1.15
N HIS A 167 -7.47 -16.04 -1.98
CA HIS A 167 -7.29 -15.47 -3.32
C HIS A 167 -7.22 -13.94 -3.21
N THR A 168 -6.04 -13.41 -3.55
CA THR A 168 -5.75 -11.97 -3.51
C THR A 168 -6.68 -11.16 -4.40
N ASP A 169 -7.23 -11.74 -5.47
CA ASP A 169 -8.17 -11.05 -6.37
C ASP A 169 -9.46 -10.61 -5.66
N PHE A 170 -9.79 -11.20 -4.51
CA PHE A 170 -10.93 -10.82 -3.68
C PHE A 170 -10.54 -10.01 -2.44
N TRP A 171 -9.29 -9.56 -2.35
CA TRP A 171 -8.84 -8.69 -1.28
C TRP A 171 -9.13 -7.25 -1.63
N TRP A 172 -10.23 -6.76 -1.08
CA TRP A 172 -10.69 -5.37 -1.14
C TRP A 172 -10.36 -4.67 0.17
N TRP A 173 -10.11 -3.36 0.13
CA TRP A 173 -10.01 -2.59 1.36
C TRP A 173 -11.34 -2.63 2.11
N ASP A 174 -11.33 -2.63 3.44
CA ASP A 174 -12.57 -2.70 4.24
C ASP A 174 -13.54 -1.54 3.95
N TRP A 175 -12.98 -0.40 3.55
CA TRP A 175 -13.71 0.81 3.16
C TRP A 175 -13.83 0.98 1.63
N GLU A 176 -13.33 0.02 0.83
CA GLU A 176 -13.47 0.08 -0.63
C GLU A 176 -14.93 -0.16 -1.00
N ARG A 177 -15.66 0.94 -1.20
CA ARG A 177 -16.99 0.85 -1.78
C ARG A 177 -16.84 0.49 -3.25
N MET A 178 -17.76 -0.34 -3.74
CA MET A 178 -17.92 -0.55 -5.18
C MET A 178 -18.52 0.71 -5.79
N TYR A 179 -17.69 1.73 -5.98
CA TYR A 179 -18.10 2.94 -6.65
C TYR A 179 -18.35 2.65 -8.13
N SER A 180 -19.44 3.19 -8.65
CA SER A 180 -19.57 3.31 -10.09
C SER A 180 -18.52 4.29 -10.59
N ILE A 181 -17.91 4.01 -11.75
CA ILE A 181 -17.03 4.97 -12.45
C ILE A 181 -17.78 6.30 -12.73
N ARG A 182 -19.11 6.22 -12.82
CA ARG A 182 -20.01 7.36 -13.02
C ARG A 182 -20.39 8.09 -11.74
N ASP A 183 -19.96 7.60 -10.57
CA ASP A 183 -20.26 8.24 -9.29
C ASP A 183 -19.54 9.60 -9.21
N PRO A 184 -20.26 10.72 -9.07
CA PRO A 184 -19.64 12.05 -8.96
C PRO A 184 -18.76 12.20 -7.71
N ASP A 185 -19.02 11.40 -6.67
CA ASP A 185 -18.28 11.37 -5.41
C ASP A 185 -17.12 10.37 -5.43
N HIS A 186 -16.80 9.76 -6.56
CA HIS A 186 -15.69 8.81 -6.65
C HIS A 186 -14.37 9.45 -6.18
N PRO A 187 -13.60 8.81 -5.28
CA PRO A 187 -12.35 9.37 -4.72
C PRO A 187 -11.36 9.83 -5.79
N LEU A 188 -11.17 9.03 -6.85
CA LEU A 188 -10.35 9.42 -8.01
C LEU A 188 -10.84 10.70 -8.71
N ARG A 189 -12.15 10.93 -8.87
CA ARG A 189 -12.64 12.18 -9.49
C ARG A 189 -12.25 13.38 -8.65
N ARG A 190 -12.40 13.27 -7.32
CA ARG A 190 -11.99 14.33 -6.40
C ARG A 190 -10.48 14.61 -6.52
N MET A 191 -9.66 13.57 -6.58
CA MET A 191 -8.22 13.71 -6.79
C MET A 191 -7.89 14.38 -8.13
N LEU A 192 -8.52 13.94 -9.23
CA LEU A 192 -8.30 14.53 -10.55
C LEU A 192 -8.74 15.99 -10.65
N ARG A 193 -9.80 16.40 -9.94
CA ARG A 193 -10.17 17.82 -9.81
C ARG A 193 -9.07 18.63 -9.12
N LEU A 194 -8.42 18.09 -8.09
CA LEU A 194 -7.28 18.74 -7.43
C LEU A 194 -6.04 18.86 -8.34
N ARG A 195 -5.99 18.06 -9.41
CA ARG A 195 -4.93 18.10 -10.41
C ARG A 195 -5.25 19.04 -11.59
N GLN A 196 -6.47 19.55 -11.67
CA GLN A 196 -6.91 20.43 -12.74
C GLN A 196 -6.09 21.74 -12.73
N GLY A 197 -5.61 22.15 -13.90
CA GLY A 197 -4.82 23.38 -14.05
C GLY A 197 -3.34 23.23 -13.69
N LEU A 198 -2.89 22.07 -13.22
CA LEU A 198 -1.47 21.83 -12.94
C LEU A 198 -0.68 21.63 -14.23
N ARG A 199 0.39 22.42 -14.37
CA ARG A 199 1.37 22.28 -15.45
C ARG A 199 2.22 21.02 -15.23
N GLN A 200 2.89 20.60 -16.30
CA GLN A 200 3.84 19.51 -16.24
C GLN A 200 4.86 19.71 -15.10
N GLY A 201 5.09 18.66 -14.31
CA GLY A 201 6.05 18.67 -13.19
C GLY A 201 5.58 19.40 -11.93
N GLN A 202 4.43 20.08 -11.96
CA GLN A 202 3.88 20.71 -10.76
C GLN A 202 3.32 19.66 -9.80
N ALA A 203 3.86 19.66 -8.57
CA ALA A 203 3.35 18.85 -7.48
C ALA A 203 1.96 19.35 -7.07
N GLY A 204 1.01 18.42 -6.92
CA GLY A 204 -0.32 18.75 -6.40
C GLY A 204 -0.27 18.89 -4.87
N PRO A 205 -1.21 19.63 -4.26
CA PRO A 205 -1.33 19.74 -2.81
C PRO A 205 -1.93 18.44 -2.25
N VAL A 206 -1.15 17.38 -2.21
CA VAL A 206 -1.58 16.11 -1.61
C VAL A 206 -0.95 16.04 -0.23
N PRO A 207 -1.70 16.40 0.84
CA PRO A 207 -1.12 16.41 2.16
C PRO A 207 -0.73 14.98 2.55
N PRO A 208 0.48 14.82 3.13
CA PRO A 208 0.86 13.56 3.71
C PRO A 208 -0.07 13.18 4.87
N HIS A 209 -0.37 11.88 5.00
CA HIS A 209 -1.13 11.27 6.08
C HIS A 209 -0.32 10.14 6.72
N GLY A 210 0.06 10.26 8.00
CA GLY A 210 0.96 9.29 8.64
C GLY A 210 0.36 7.87 8.76
N THR A 211 -0.72 7.72 9.53
CA THR A 211 -1.37 6.42 9.81
C THR A 211 -2.87 6.57 9.80
N LEU A 212 -3.58 5.53 9.35
CA LEU A 212 -5.03 5.50 9.40
C LEU A 212 -5.50 5.14 10.83
N ALA A 213 -6.38 5.95 11.40
CA ALA A 213 -6.99 5.67 12.69
C ALA A 213 -7.94 4.46 12.59
N SER A 214 -8.13 3.72 13.69
CA SER A 214 -9.00 2.54 13.71
C SER A 214 -10.48 2.87 13.50
N ASP A 215 -10.87 4.11 13.78
CA ASP A 215 -12.20 4.70 13.62
C ASP A 215 -12.29 5.64 12.42
N ALA A 216 -11.28 5.63 11.53
CA ALA A 216 -11.27 6.48 10.36
C ALA A 216 -12.49 6.24 9.48
N SER A 217 -13.09 7.33 9.02
CA SER A 217 -14.17 7.30 8.06
C SER A 217 -13.70 6.76 6.70
N THR A 218 -14.64 6.28 5.88
CA THR A 218 -14.34 5.86 4.50
C THR A 218 -13.60 6.95 3.72
N ARG A 219 -13.96 8.22 3.91
CA ARG A 219 -13.36 9.36 3.20
C ARG A 219 -11.92 9.62 3.65
N GLU A 220 -11.62 9.48 4.93
CA GLU A 220 -10.25 9.60 5.46
C GLU A 220 -9.38 8.45 4.97
N ALA A 221 -9.93 7.24 4.93
CA ALA A 221 -9.21 6.06 4.44
C ALA A 221 -8.91 6.12 2.94
N GLU A 222 -9.84 6.66 2.15
CA GLU A 222 -9.60 7.00 0.74
C GLU A 222 -8.53 8.06 0.57
N ALA A 223 -8.62 9.17 1.34
CA ALA A 223 -7.63 10.23 1.29
C ALA A 223 -6.24 9.71 1.66
N PHE A 224 -6.15 8.85 2.68
CA PHE A 224 -4.92 8.17 3.06
C PHE A 224 -4.32 7.38 1.89
N LEU A 225 -5.10 6.53 1.22
CA LEU A 225 -4.62 5.73 0.08
C LEU A 225 -4.17 6.60 -1.10
N LEU A 226 -4.97 7.60 -1.45
CA LEU A 226 -4.69 8.51 -2.56
C LEU A 226 -3.48 9.41 -2.29
N SER A 227 -3.11 9.59 -1.02
CA SER A 227 -1.94 10.39 -0.67
C SER A 227 -0.65 9.57 -0.59
N ARG A 228 -0.65 8.25 -0.83
CA ARG A 228 0.55 7.43 -0.68
C ARG A 228 1.49 7.59 -1.88
N PRO A 229 2.82 7.44 -1.70
CA PRO A 229 3.80 7.55 -2.77
C PRO A 229 3.51 6.64 -3.98
N PHE A 230 3.12 5.38 -3.76
CA PHE A 230 2.86 4.47 -4.89
C PHE A 230 1.68 4.91 -5.75
N PHE A 231 0.67 5.55 -5.15
CA PHE A 231 -0.49 6.03 -5.87
C PHE A 231 -0.12 7.31 -6.63
N MET A 232 0.57 8.23 -5.96
CA MET A 232 0.99 9.49 -6.56
C MET A 232 1.99 9.30 -7.70
N LEU A 233 2.89 8.32 -7.61
CA LEU A 233 3.79 8.00 -8.72
C LEU A 233 2.97 7.58 -9.95
N ARG A 234 2.05 6.63 -9.78
CA ARG A 234 1.20 6.14 -10.87
C ARG A 234 0.31 7.23 -11.46
N LEU A 235 -0.18 8.15 -10.62
CA LEU A 235 -0.92 9.35 -11.05
C LEU A 235 -0.05 10.23 -11.94
N GLU A 236 1.14 10.61 -11.48
CA GLU A 236 2.04 11.47 -12.26
C GLU A 236 2.55 10.78 -13.54
N GLU A 237 2.79 9.46 -13.53
CA GLU A 237 3.10 8.63 -14.71
C GLU A 237 1.95 8.64 -15.73
N SER A 238 0.72 8.41 -15.27
CA SER A 238 -0.44 8.40 -16.17
C SER A 238 -0.69 9.78 -16.78
N GLU A 239 -0.49 10.84 -15.99
CA GLU A 239 -0.58 12.20 -16.53
C GLU A 239 0.53 12.54 -17.52
N GLU A 240 1.76 12.06 -17.28
CA GLU A 240 2.88 12.28 -18.19
C GLU A 240 2.64 11.54 -19.51
N LEU A 241 2.21 10.28 -19.46
CA LEU A 241 1.80 9.50 -20.62
C LEU A 241 0.71 10.23 -21.43
N GLN A 242 -0.31 10.74 -20.75
CA GLN A 242 -1.39 11.48 -21.40
C GLN A 242 -0.92 12.77 -22.08
N ARG A 243 0.10 13.45 -21.54
CA ARG A 243 0.73 14.60 -22.21
C ARG A 243 1.55 14.16 -23.42
N MET A 244 2.22 13.01 -23.35
CA MET A 244 2.99 12.47 -24.47
C MET A 244 2.13 12.10 -25.65
N GLU A 245 0.89 11.63 -25.43
CA GLU A 245 -0.09 11.36 -26.49
C GLU A 245 -0.46 12.61 -27.32
N ARG A 246 -0.19 13.82 -26.82
CA ARG A 246 -0.32 15.06 -27.62
C ARG A 246 0.72 15.15 -28.73
N SER A 247 1.85 14.46 -28.57
CA SER A 247 2.97 14.44 -29.50
C SER A 247 2.97 13.15 -30.32
N ALA A 248 3.36 13.24 -31.59
CA ALA A 248 3.55 12.08 -32.45
C ALA A 248 4.98 11.47 -32.32
N GLU A 249 5.69 11.78 -31.24
CA GLU A 249 7.07 11.33 -31.02
C GLU A 249 7.08 10.08 -30.13
N GLU A 250 7.66 9.00 -30.65
CA GLU A 250 7.35 7.63 -30.24
C GLU A 250 8.31 7.06 -29.18
N SER A 251 9.08 7.90 -28.46
CA SER A 251 10.27 7.39 -27.74
C SER A 251 10.57 7.96 -26.36
N TRP A 252 9.63 8.65 -25.72
CA TRP A 252 9.85 9.14 -24.35
C TRP A 252 9.49 8.06 -23.31
N ASP A 253 10.32 7.94 -22.28
CA ASP A 253 10.09 7.05 -21.13
C ASP A 253 9.47 7.88 -20.00
N GLU A 254 8.13 7.85 -19.91
CA GLU A 254 7.36 8.63 -18.93
C GLU A 254 7.75 8.30 -17.48
N VAL A 255 8.05 7.02 -17.22
CA VAL A 255 8.44 6.53 -15.89
C VAL A 255 9.76 7.17 -15.50
N LYS A 256 10.74 7.21 -16.42
CA LYS A 256 12.02 7.86 -16.19
C LYS A 256 11.88 9.35 -15.90
N ILE A 257 11.09 10.08 -16.68
CA ILE A 257 10.87 11.53 -16.49
C ILE A 257 10.23 11.83 -15.13
N VAL A 258 9.17 11.11 -14.77
CA VAL A 258 8.51 11.28 -13.47
C VAL A 258 9.47 10.96 -12.33
N ARG A 259 10.23 9.86 -12.44
CA ARG A 259 11.18 9.45 -11.42
C ARG A 259 12.30 10.49 -11.22
N GLU A 260 12.88 11.01 -12.31
CA GLU A 260 13.90 12.07 -12.25
C GLU A 260 13.36 13.30 -11.51
N ARG A 261 12.12 13.72 -11.77
CA ARG A 261 11.48 14.81 -11.02
C ARG A 261 11.32 14.48 -9.54
N TRP A 262 10.94 13.26 -9.18
CA TRP A 262 10.83 12.85 -7.78
C TRP A 262 12.20 12.86 -7.07
N TYR A 263 13.28 12.52 -7.77
CA TYR A 263 14.64 12.67 -7.26
C TYR A 263 14.99 14.13 -6.99
N GLU A 264 14.70 15.02 -7.95
CA GLU A 264 14.98 16.46 -7.81
C GLU A 264 14.19 17.09 -6.65
N ARG A 265 12.96 16.65 -6.41
CA ARG A 265 12.13 17.09 -5.27
C ARG A 265 12.50 16.45 -3.93
N ASN A 266 13.43 15.48 -3.92
CA ASN A 266 13.75 14.67 -2.75
C ASN A 266 12.53 13.90 -2.18
N ASP A 267 11.59 13.53 -3.07
CA ASP A 267 10.43 12.69 -2.77
C ASP A 267 10.74 11.19 -2.92
N TRP A 268 11.84 10.87 -3.61
CA TRP A 268 12.27 9.49 -3.87
C TRP A 268 13.11 8.91 -2.73
N LYS A 269 12.84 7.66 -2.32
CA LYS A 269 13.72 6.90 -1.42
C LYS A 269 14.61 5.95 -2.22
N GLU A 270 15.89 5.89 -1.90
CA GLU A 270 16.85 4.98 -2.54
C GLU A 270 16.42 3.50 -2.43
N GLU A 271 15.76 3.12 -1.34
CA GLU A 271 15.22 1.77 -1.13
C GLU A 271 14.06 1.37 -2.08
N TRP A 272 13.51 2.33 -2.83
CA TRP A 272 12.51 2.07 -3.87
C TRP A 272 13.14 1.72 -5.21
N ASN A 273 14.46 1.87 -5.33
CA ASN A 273 15.18 1.52 -6.55
C ASN A 273 15.18 0.01 -6.79
N ASP A 274 14.74 -0.33 -8.00
CA ASP A 274 15.15 -1.46 -8.82
C ASP A 274 15.37 -2.77 -8.06
N LEU A 275 14.24 -3.41 -7.71
CA LEU A 275 14.29 -4.68 -6.99
C LEU A 275 14.16 -5.89 -7.92
N ASP A 276 13.63 -5.78 -9.15
CA ASP A 276 13.73 -6.84 -10.18
C ASP A 276 14.95 -6.76 -11.07
N GLY A 277 15.64 -5.62 -11.18
CA GLY A 277 16.58 -5.41 -12.28
C GLY A 277 15.88 -5.28 -13.64
N GLU A 278 14.55 -5.17 -13.65
CA GLU A 278 13.73 -4.87 -14.82
C GLU A 278 13.32 -3.39 -14.85
N GLY A 279 13.84 -2.57 -13.92
CA GLY A 279 13.54 -1.15 -13.82
C GLY A 279 12.21 -0.84 -13.14
N ASN A 280 11.48 -1.85 -12.63
CA ASN A 280 10.22 -1.62 -11.92
C ASN A 280 10.52 -1.12 -10.51
N CYS A 281 10.18 0.13 -10.27
CA CYS A 281 10.20 0.71 -8.95
C CYS A 281 8.89 0.42 -8.22
N LEU A 282 8.98 0.15 -6.91
CA LEU A 282 7.80 0.01 -6.08
C LEU A 282 7.88 1.00 -4.92
N PRO A 283 7.34 2.23 -5.09
CA PRO A 283 7.28 3.17 -4.00
C PRO A 283 6.57 2.58 -2.78
N GLY A 284 7.08 2.97 -1.62
CA GLY A 284 6.60 2.52 -0.32
C GLY A 284 5.24 3.12 0.05
N TRP A 285 4.88 2.94 1.32
CA TRP A 285 3.65 3.49 1.88
C TRP A 285 3.81 4.94 2.31
N THR A 286 5.01 5.37 2.63
CA THR A 286 5.25 6.60 3.40
C THR A 286 6.18 7.52 2.62
N TRP A 287 5.88 8.81 2.66
CA TRP A 287 6.79 9.80 2.09
C TRP A 287 8.10 9.90 2.88
N PRO A 288 9.20 10.35 2.26
CA PRO A 288 10.46 10.59 2.99
C PRO A 288 10.31 11.51 4.19
N HIS A 289 9.44 12.52 4.08
CA HIS A 289 9.21 13.52 5.12
C HIS A 289 8.14 13.12 6.15
N GLU A 290 7.36 12.05 5.93
CA GLU A 290 6.28 11.65 6.85
C GLU A 290 6.79 11.06 8.15
N ASN A 291 7.94 10.39 8.12
CA ASN A 291 8.54 9.86 9.33
C ASN A 291 9.98 9.37 9.11
N PRO A 292 10.99 9.98 9.75
CA PRO A 292 12.33 9.40 9.77
C PRO A 292 12.44 8.15 10.66
N GLU A 293 11.47 7.90 11.57
CA GLU A 293 11.55 6.83 12.58
C GLU A 293 10.54 5.68 12.40
N SER A 294 9.36 5.88 11.79
CA SER A 294 8.36 4.79 11.64
C SER A 294 8.67 3.79 10.54
N GLU A 295 9.47 4.19 9.56
CA GLU A 295 10.04 3.31 8.55
C GLU A 295 11.52 3.09 8.83
N VAL A 296 11.86 2.60 10.02
CA VAL A 296 12.83 1.52 9.99
C VAL A 296 12.07 0.41 9.27
N PRO A 297 12.34 0.11 7.96
CA PRO A 297 11.84 -1.13 7.40
C PRO A 297 12.19 -2.24 8.40
N PRO A 298 11.63 -3.44 8.28
CA PRO A 298 12.44 -4.56 8.71
C PRO A 298 13.80 -4.35 8.03
N THR A 299 14.79 -3.80 8.73
CA THR A 299 16.10 -3.49 8.14
C THR A 299 16.56 -4.79 7.51
N ARG A 300 17.60 -4.76 6.68
CA ARG A 300 18.33 -5.99 6.37
C ARG A 300 18.47 -6.87 7.64
N ASN A 301 18.64 -6.22 8.79
CA ASN A 301 18.64 -6.78 10.15
C ASN A 301 17.32 -7.38 10.67
N SER A 302 16.11 -6.96 10.30
CA SER A 302 14.88 -7.55 10.87
C SER A 302 14.38 -8.82 10.16
N ILE A 303 14.63 -8.94 8.85
CA ILE A 303 14.49 -10.23 8.15
C ILE A 303 15.55 -11.20 8.70
N GLN A 304 16.79 -10.73 8.81
CA GLN A 304 17.88 -11.42 9.52
C GLN A 304 17.48 -11.89 10.92
N TRP A 305 17.07 -10.98 11.81
CA TRP A 305 16.77 -11.27 13.21
C TRP A 305 15.74 -12.37 13.36
N ARG A 306 14.75 -12.39 12.48
CA ARG A 306 13.66 -13.34 12.60
C ARG A 306 14.01 -14.68 12.01
N ILE A 307 14.70 -14.72 10.87
CA ILE A 307 15.21 -15.98 10.36
C ILE A 307 16.25 -16.56 11.33
N LEU A 308 17.16 -15.74 11.86
CA LEU A 308 18.07 -16.13 12.93
C LEU A 308 17.32 -16.60 14.19
N SER A 309 16.21 -15.95 14.57
CA SER A 309 15.40 -16.38 15.73
C SER A 309 14.65 -17.69 15.50
N LEU A 310 14.35 -18.04 14.25
CA LEU A 310 13.70 -19.29 13.84
C LEU A 310 14.71 -20.44 13.68
N LEU A 311 15.97 -20.12 13.34
CA LEU A 311 17.04 -21.09 13.10
C LEU A 311 17.89 -21.39 14.34
N LEU A 312 17.97 -20.46 15.29
CA LEU A 312 18.69 -20.68 16.54
C LEU A 312 17.77 -21.38 17.56
N PRO A 313 18.23 -22.48 18.20
CA PRO A 313 17.51 -23.05 19.33
C PRO A 313 17.29 -21.95 20.40
N LYS A 314 16.07 -21.83 20.93
CA LYS A 314 15.68 -20.82 21.95
C LYS A 314 16.72 -20.55 23.07
N PRO A 315 17.52 -21.51 23.59
CA PRO A 315 18.55 -21.19 24.59
C PRO A 315 19.80 -20.45 24.07
N MET A 316 20.05 -20.37 22.75
CA MET A 316 21.25 -19.73 22.21
C MET A 316 21.12 -18.23 21.91
N LEU A 317 19.90 -17.71 21.74
CA LEU A 317 19.68 -16.28 21.48
C LEU A 317 20.11 -15.40 22.65
N TRP A 318 20.04 -15.90 23.89
CA TRP A 318 20.40 -15.14 25.09
C TRP A 318 21.91 -14.99 25.30
N ARG A 319 22.74 -15.96 24.88
CA ARG A 319 24.20 -15.91 25.12
C ARG A 319 24.95 -14.96 24.19
N LYS A 320 24.51 -14.81 22.93
CA LYS A 320 25.16 -13.87 22.00
C LYS A 320 24.81 -12.40 22.27
N LEU A 321 23.75 -12.11 23.01
CA LEU A 321 23.31 -10.74 23.33
C LEU A 321 24.05 -10.13 24.53
N THR A 322 24.67 -10.94 25.40
CA THR A 322 25.42 -10.44 26.58
C THR A 322 26.92 -10.32 26.34
N ASP A 323 27.45 -10.88 25.26
CA ASP A 323 28.90 -10.94 24.98
C ASP A 323 29.45 -9.73 24.19
N THR A 324 28.61 -8.75 23.86
CA THR A 324 29.06 -7.44 23.35
C THR A 324 29.05 -6.39 24.47
N SER A 325 29.65 -6.71 25.62
CA SER A 325 30.10 -5.67 26.55
C SER A 325 31.43 -5.08 26.04
N PRO A 326 31.60 -3.75 26.01
CA PRO A 326 32.91 -3.16 25.75
C PRO A 326 33.84 -3.52 26.90
N ILE A 327 34.94 -4.20 26.60
CA ILE A 327 36.06 -4.39 27.50
C ILE A 327 36.65 -3.00 27.77
N TRP A 328 36.24 -2.36 28.87
CA TRP A 328 36.93 -1.18 29.39
C TRP A 328 38.29 -1.63 29.95
N PRO A 329 39.41 -1.00 29.56
CA PRO A 329 40.69 -1.32 30.16
C PRO A 329 40.68 -0.84 31.61
N VAL A 330 40.79 -1.78 32.54
CA VAL A 330 41.08 -1.50 33.95
C VAL A 330 42.49 -0.91 34.00
N TRP A 331 42.59 0.41 34.18
CA TRP A 331 43.82 1.05 34.60
C TRP A 331 44.09 0.67 36.06
N MET A 332 45.14 -0.12 36.28
CA MET A 332 45.70 -0.39 37.61
C MET A 332 46.33 0.89 38.18
N ARG A 333 46.16 1.06 39.49
CA ARG A 333 47.01 1.93 40.33
C ARG A 333 48.34 1.25 40.62
#